data_AF-A0A0J7YU81-F1
#
_entry.id   AF-A0A0J7YU81-F1
#
_cell.length_a   1.000
_cell.length_b   1.000
_cell.length_c   1.000
_cell.angle_alpha   90.00
_cell.angle_beta   90.00
_cell.angle_gamma   90.00
#
_symmetry.space_group_name_H-M   'P 1'
#
loop_
_entity.id
_entity.type
_entity.pdbx_description
1 polymer ?
#
loop_
_entity_poly.entity_id
_entity_poly.type
_entity_poly.pdbx_seq_one_letter_code
_entity_poly.pdbx_strand_id
1 'polypeptide(L)'
;MLDTVLDALREGAGARGGALPRGGPEAVAARMRDAVGDVLPVEGDPNALHTVVRALAETAADPADPLCTAHLHCPPLAIASAADLAASTLNPSLDSWDQAPGASELEELVTGALAREVFGTETAETAETATAGTSPPPGTSPPPGT
;
A
#
# COMPACT_ATOMS: atom_id res chain seq x y z
N MET A 1 -2.45 -18.32 -2.62
CA MET A 1 -3.19 -17.06 -2.79
C MET A 1 -2.31 -15.97 -3.41
N LEU A 2 -1.06 -15.78 -2.97
CA LEU A 2 -0.16 -14.83 -3.65
C LEU A 2 0.05 -15.17 -5.14
N ASP A 3 0.32 -16.44 -5.45
CA ASP A 3 0.46 -16.89 -6.85
C ASP A 3 -0.80 -16.60 -7.67
N THR A 4 -1.99 -16.84 -7.10
CA THR A 4 -3.28 -16.51 -7.73
C THR A 4 -3.38 -15.03 -8.12
N VAL A 5 -2.91 -14.13 -7.25
CA VAL A 5 -2.91 -12.68 -7.51
C VAL A 5 -1.88 -12.35 -8.59
N LEU A 6 -0.66 -12.89 -8.51
CA LEU A 6 0.40 -12.63 -9.48
C LEU A 6 0.04 -13.12 -10.88
N ASP A 7 -0.57 -14.31 -10.97
CA ASP A 7 -1.06 -14.88 -12.23
C ASP A 7 -2.19 -14.01 -12.81
N ALA A 8 -3.18 -13.62 -11.99
CA ALA A 8 -4.26 -12.74 -12.41
C ALA A 8 -3.77 -11.38 -12.90
N LEU A 9 -2.82 -10.76 -12.19
CA LEU A 9 -2.19 -9.49 -12.58
C LEU A 9 -1.49 -9.62 -13.95
N ARG A 10 -0.75 -10.72 -14.15
CA ARG A 10 -0.06 -11.00 -15.42
C ARG A 10 -1.05 -11.19 -16.56
N GLU A 11 -2.11 -11.98 -16.35
CA GLU A 11 -3.15 -12.21 -17.33
C GLU A 11 -3.88 -10.93 -17.71
N GLY A 12 -4.31 -10.14 -16.72
CA GLY A 12 -5.02 -8.88 -16.94
C GLY A 12 -4.15 -7.86 -17.66
N ALA A 13 -2.88 -7.70 -17.26
CA ALA A 13 -1.94 -6.82 -17.96
C ALA A 13 -1.74 -7.24 -19.43
N GLY A 14 -1.64 -8.55 -19.68
CA GLY A 14 -1.59 -9.09 -21.05
C GLY A 14 -2.85 -8.79 -21.86
N ALA A 15 -4.03 -8.91 -21.25
CA ALA A 15 -5.32 -8.61 -21.88
C ALA A 15 -5.50 -7.10 -22.17
N ARG A 16 -5.02 -6.22 -21.28
CA ARG A 16 -5.00 -4.76 -21.48
C ARG A 16 -4.20 -4.39 -22.74
N GLY A 17 -3.00 -4.94 -22.88
CA GLY A 17 -2.17 -4.83 -24.09
C GLY A 17 -1.59 -3.44 -24.39
N GLY A 18 -1.44 -2.57 -23.39
CA GLY A 18 -0.80 -1.25 -23.49
C GLY A 18 -1.07 -0.34 -22.29
N ALA A 19 -0.77 0.95 -22.44
CA ALA A 19 -0.94 1.97 -21.40
C ALA A 19 -2.38 2.11 -20.86
N LEU A 20 -3.39 1.90 -21.72
CA LEU A 20 -4.80 2.08 -21.37
C LEU A 20 -5.67 0.96 -21.98
N PRO A 21 -6.78 0.59 -21.31
CA PRO A 21 -7.71 -0.39 -21.84
C PRO A 21 -8.46 0.15 -23.08
N ARG A 22 -8.80 -0.75 -24.00
CA ARG A 22 -9.56 -0.41 -25.21
C ARG A 22 -11.06 -0.23 -24.94
N GLY A 23 -11.71 0.54 -25.80
CA GLY A 23 -13.18 0.65 -25.87
C GLY A 23 -13.82 1.78 -25.07
N GLY A 24 -13.03 2.64 -24.42
CA GLY A 24 -13.55 3.79 -23.68
C GLY A 24 -14.22 3.40 -22.34
N PRO A 25 -14.77 4.40 -21.62
CA PRO A 25 -15.23 4.23 -20.25
C PRO A 25 -16.41 3.26 -20.12
N GLU A 26 -17.34 3.23 -21.07
CA GLU A 26 -18.50 2.33 -21.03
C GLU A 26 -18.06 0.86 -21.14
N ALA A 27 -17.12 0.56 -22.04
CA ALA A 27 -16.62 -0.79 -22.21
C ALA A 27 -15.79 -1.26 -21.01
N VAL A 28 -15.00 -0.38 -20.40
CA VAL A 28 -14.29 -0.66 -19.14
C VAL A 28 -15.27 -0.97 -18.02
N ALA A 29 -16.30 -0.13 -17.85
CA ALA A 29 -17.31 -0.32 -16.83
C ALA A 29 -18.10 -1.62 -17.03
N ALA A 30 -18.43 -1.98 -18.27
CA ALA A 30 -19.09 -3.24 -18.59
C ALA A 30 -18.22 -4.44 -18.18
N ARG A 31 -16.95 -4.49 -18.62
CA ARG A 31 -16.02 -5.58 -18.25
C ARG A 31 -15.90 -5.76 -16.74
N MET A 32 -15.81 -4.65 -16.01
CA MET A 32 -15.62 -4.71 -14.56
C MET A 32 -16.90 -5.17 -13.84
N ARG A 33 -18.09 -4.73 -14.29
CA ARG A 33 -19.37 -5.19 -13.75
C ARG A 33 -19.61 -6.66 -14.05
N ASP A 34 -19.29 -7.11 -15.27
CA ASP A 34 -19.45 -8.51 -15.67
C ASP A 34 -18.53 -9.44 -14.86
N ALA A 35 -17.30 -9.01 -14.57
CA ALA A 35 -16.36 -9.78 -13.76
C ALA A 35 -16.72 -9.84 -12.28
N VAL A 36 -17.31 -8.78 -11.72
CA VAL A 36 -17.72 -8.74 -10.30
C VAL A 36 -19.05 -9.47 -10.09
N GLY A 37 -20.02 -9.31 -11.00
CA GLY A 37 -21.36 -9.85 -10.82
C GLY A 37 -22.06 -9.25 -9.59
N ASP A 38 -22.52 -10.11 -8.68
CA ASP A 38 -22.98 -9.69 -7.35
C ASP A 38 -21.77 -9.35 -6.48
N VAL A 39 -21.72 -8.12 -5.96
CA VAL A 39 -20.58 -7.61 -5.17
C VAL A 39 -20.49 -8.31 -3.81
N LEU A 40 -21.63 -8.75 -3.25
CA LEU A 40 -21.74 -9.36 -1.93
C LEU A 40 -22.65 -10.60 -1.99
N PRO A 41 -22.22 -11.65 -2.70
CA PRO A 41 -23.02 -12.86 -2.81
C PRO A 41 -23.11 -13.55 -1.45
N VAL A 42 -24.22 -14.26 -1.22
CA VAL A 42 -24.44 -15.02 0.02
C VAL A 42 -23.39 -16.12 0.16
N GLU A 43 -23.05 -16.80 -0.92
CA GLU A 43 -21.93 -17.74 -1.01
C GLU A 43 -20.75 -17.15 -1.79
N GLY A 44 -19.55 -17.22 -1.22
CA GLY A 44 -18.34 -16.76 -1.90
C GLY A 44 -17.91 -17.69 -3.05
N ASP A 45 -17.43 -17.11 -4.14
CA ASP A 45 -16.75 -17.84 -5.23
C ASP A 45 -15.26 -18.03 -4.86
N PRO A 46 -14.76 -19.28 -4.79
CA PRO A 46 -13.33 -19.56 -4.57
C PRO A 46 -12.38 -18.89 -5.59
N ASN A 47 -12.87 -18.56 -6.79
CA ASN A 47 -12.10 -17.91 -7.84
C ASN A 47 -12.27 -16.38 -7.86
N ALA A 48 -13.09 -15.80 -6.98
CA ALA A 48 -13.41 -14.38 -6.98
C ALA A 48 -12.15 -13.50 -6.97
N LEU A 49 -11.14 -13.88 -6.17
CA LEU A 49 -9.88 -13.15 -6.10
C LEU A 49 -9.17 -13.09 -7.46
N HIS A 50 -9.06 -14.22 -8.16
CA HIS A 50 -8.44 -14.25 -9.48
C HIS A 50 -9.23 -13.41 -10.48
N THR A 51 -10.55 -13.62 -10.55
CA THR A 51 -11.45 -12.96 -11.48
C THR A 51 -11.41 -11.44 -11.33
N VAL A 52 -11.53 -10.94 -10.09
CA VAL A 52 -11.53 -9.51 -9.80
C VAL A 52 -10.17 -8.89 -10.07
N VAL A 53 -9.07 -9.50 -9.62
CA VAL A 53 -7.71 -8.96 -9.83
C VAL A 53 -7.37 -8.92 -11.31
N ARG A 54 -7.72 -9.97 -12.07
CA ARG A 54 -7.49 -10.02 -13.51
C ARG A 54 -8.24 -8.90 -14.22
N ALA A 55 -9.54 -8.75 -13.95
CA ALA A 55 -10.35 -7.71 -14.57
C ALA A 55 -9.89 -6.30 -14.17
N LEU A 56 -9.47 -6.11 -12.91
CA LEU A 56 -8.87 -4.87 -12.45
C LEU A 56 -7.58 -4.54 -13.23
N ALA A 57 -6.67 -5.50 -13.39
CA ALA A 57 -5.46 -5.31 -14.17
C ALA A 57 -5.75 -5.07 -15.67
N GLU A 58 -6.72 -5.77 -16.25
CA GLU A 58 -7.16 -5.58 -17.63
C GLU A 58 -7.72 -4.17 -17.88
N THR A 59 -8.36 -3.58 -16.87
CA THR A 59 -9.03 -2.28 -16.97
C THR A 59 -8.22 -1.11 -16.40
N ALA A 60 -7.05 -1.36 -15.82
CA ALA A 60 -6.19 -0.34 -15.25
C ALA A 60 -5.48 0.50 -16.31
N ALA A 61 -5.13 1.74 -15.96
CA ALA A 61 -4.06 2.46 -16.63
C ALA A 61 -2.70 1.93 -16.13
N ASP A 62 -1.72 1.82 -17.02
CA ASP A 62 -0.39 1.34 -16.68
C ASP A 62 0.63 2.48 -16.70
N PRO A 63 0.98 3.08 -15.54
CA PRO A 63 1.97 4.16 -15.50
C PRO A 63 3.39 3.70 -15.86
N ALA A 64 3.66 2.39 -15.92
CA ALA A 64 4.95 1.84 -16.34
C ALA A 64 5.08 1.71 -17.87
N ASP A 65 3.97 1.78 -18.62
CA ASP A 65 4.01 1.80 -20.08
C ASP A 65 4.58 3.15 -20.56
N PRO A 66 5.62 3.18 -21.42
CA PRO A 66 6.22 4.42 -21.91
C PRO A 66 5.26 5.38 -22.62
N LEU A 67 4.13 4.87 -23.13
CA LEU A 67 3.09 5.67 -23.79
C LEU A 67 2.04 6.22 -22.81
N CYS A 68 2.14 5.90 -21.52
CA CYS A 68 1.25 6.40 -20.47
C CYS A 68 1.65 7.81 -20.00
N THR A 69 1.63 8.78 -20.92
CA THR A 69 2.25 10.10 -20.71
C THR A 69 1.32 11.17 -20.13
N ALA A 70 0.26 10.79 -19.41
CA ALA A 70 -0.81 11.72 -19.00
C ALA A 70 -0.85 12.02 -17.50
N HIS A 71 -0.02 11.37 -16.67
CA HIS A 71 -0.17 11.39 -15.21
C HIS A 71 1.14 11.70 -14.49
N LEU A 72 1.02 12.40 -13.36
CA LEU A 72 2.14 12.65 -12.43
C LEU A 72 2.41 11.45 -11.51
N HIS A 73 1.77 10.31 -11.76
CA HIS A 73 2.05 9.06 -11.05
C HIS A 73 3.19 8.33 -11.75
N CYS A 74 4.27 8.10 -11.01
CA CYS A 74 5.40 7.31 -11.49
C CYS A 74 5.06 5.80 -11.53
N PRO A 75 5.79 5.01 -12.34
CA PRO A 75 5.75 3.57 -12.24
C PRO A 75 6.01 3.10 -10.80
N PRO A 76 5.24 2.15 -10.25
CA PRO A 76 5.47 1.66 -8.89
C PRO A 76 6.80 0.93 -8.78
N LEU A 77 7.53 1.15 -7.68
CA LEU A 77 8.73 0.38 -7.35
C LEU A 77 8.33 -0.97 -6.74
N ALA A 78 8.90 -2.07 -7.23
CA ALA A 78 8.60 -3.41 -6.71
C ALA A 78 8.83 -3.53 -5.19
N ILE A 79 9.85 -2.86 -4.65
CA ILE A 79 10.13 -2.83 -3.21
C ILE A 79 9.04 -2.09 -2.42
N ALA A 80 8.46 -1.03 -2.97
CA ALA A 80 7.37 -0.30 -2.32
C ALA A 80 6.11 -1.16 -2.24
N SER A 81 5.76 -1.88 -3.31
CA SER A 81 4.63 -2.83 -3.30
C SER A 81 4.86 -3.98 -2.32
N ALA A 82 6.09 -4.48 -2.19
CA ALA A 82 6.41 -5.52 -1.22
C ALA A 82 6.30 -5.01 0.24
N ALA A 83 6.75 -3.77 0.49
CA ALA A 83 6.60 -3.13 1.80
C ALA A 83 5.12 -2.90 2.15
N ASP A 84 4.31 -2.46 1.19
CA ASP A 84 2.86 -2.27 1.36
C ASP A 84 2.12 -3.58 1.65
N LEU A 85 2.50 -4.67 0.96
CA LEU A 85 2.01 -6.02 1.29
C LEU A 85 2.35 -6.41 2.73
N ALA A 86 3.60 -6.18 3.17
CA ALA A 86 4.01 -6.49 4.53
C ALA A 86 3.25 -5.64 5.57
N ALA A 87 3.11 -4.34 5.33
CA ALA A 87 2.36 -3.42 6.19
C ALA A 87 0.88 -3.82 6.27
N SER A 88 0.25 -4.12 5.14
CA SER A 88 -1.15 -4.57 5.08
C SER A 88 -1.36 -5.93 5.76
N THR A 89 -0.37 -6.82 5.70
CA THR A 89 -0.43 -8.12 6.38
C THR A 89 -0.31 -7.97 7.89
N LEU A 90 0.52 -7.04 8.36
CA LEU A 90 0.67 -6.74 9.79
C LEU A 90 -0.49 -5.89 10.33
N ASN A 91 -1.13 -5.09 9.47
CA ASN A 91 -2.23 -4.18 9.78
C ASN A 91 -2.02 -3.39 11.09
N PRO A 92 -0.88 -2.68 11.25
CA PRO A 92 -0.58 -1.97 12.48
C PRO A 92 -1.53 -0.79 12.68
N SER A 93 -1.98 -0.58 13.91
CA SER A 93 -2.63 0.66 14.32
C SER A 93 -1.58 1.61 14.87
N LEU A 94 -1.36 2.74 14.20
CA LEU A 94 -0.40 3.77 14.62
C LEU A 94 -1.00 4.78 15.63
N ASP A 95 -2.16 4.46 16.22
CA ASP A 95 -2.82 5.33 17.20
C ASP A 95 -2.06 5.40 18.54
N SER A 96 -1.35 4.34 18.92
CA SER A 96 -0.51 4.31 20.12
C SER A 96 0.65 3.32 20.01
N TRP A 97 1.73 3.60 20.75
CA TRP A 97 2.96 2.79 20.68
C TRP A 97 2.74 1.32 21.07
N ASP A 98 1.87 1.03 22.04
CA ASP A 98 1.56 -0.34 22.46
C ASP A 98 0.81 -1.15 21.40
N GLN A 99 0.21 -0.50 20.41
CA GLN A 99 -0.46 -1.15 19.28
C GLN A 99 0.48 -1.44 18.11
N ALA A 100 1.55 -0.65 17.93
CA ALA A 100 2.44 -0.78 16.79
C ALA A 100 3.88 -0.34 17.08
N PRO A 101 4.56 -0.93 18.08
CA PRO A 101 5.84 -0.39 18.58
C PRO A 101 6.90 -0.30 17.48
N GLY A 102 7.12 -1.37 16.72
CA GLY A 102 8.11 -1.36 15.63
C GLY A 102 7.76 -0.44 14.46
N ALA A 103 6.47 -0.22 14.19
CA ALA A 103 6.05 0.67 13.11
C ALA A 103 6.15 2.15 13.54
N SER A 104 5.87 2.46 14.82
CA SER A 104 6.11 3.78 15.40
C SER A 104 7.59 4.16 15.39
N GLU A 105 8.49 3.24 15.78
CA GLU A 105 9.94 3.49 15.70
C GLU A 105 10.38 3.71 14.24
N LEU A 106 9.85 2.94 13.30
CA LEU A 106 10.17 3.11 11.88
C LEU A 106 9.68 4.47 11.34
N GLU A 107 8.50 4.91 11.75
CA GLU A 107 7.96 6.22 11.39
C GLU A 107 8.87 7.35 11.89
N GLU A 108 9.31 7.30 13.15
CA GLU A 108 10.23 8.30 13.71
C GLU A 108 11.55 8.36 12.93
N LEU A 109 12.15 7.20 12.62
CA LEU A 109 13.38 7.13 11.83
C LEU A 109 13.22 7.73 10.43
N VAL A 110 12.14 7.41 9.73
CA VAL A 110 11.89 7.88 8.36
C VAL A 110 11.53 9.37 8.35
N THR A 111 10.63 9.81 9.20
CA THR A 111 10.21 11.22 9.28
C THR A 111 11.36 12.12 9.71
N GLY A 112 12.16 11.68 10.70
CA GLY A 112 13.38 12.38 11.10
C GLY A 112 14.40 12.48 9.96
N ALA A 113 14.58 11.41 9.17
CA ALA A 113 15.44 11.45 7.98
C ALA A 113 14.92 12.46 6.95
N LEU A 114 13.62 12.41 6.62
CA LEU A 114 13.01 13.34 5.67
C LEU A 114 13.09 14.80 6.15
N ALA A 115 12.86 15.06 7.44
CA ALA A 115 12.96 16.39 8.01
C ALA A 115 14.38 16.96 7.86
N ARG A 116 15.41 16.16 8.10
CA ARG A 116 16.82 16.58 7.91
C ARG A 116 17.14 16.85 6.44
N GLU A 117 16.66 16.03 5.51
CA GLU A 117 16.87 16.24 4.07
C GLU A 117 16.19 17.51 3.55
N VAL A 118 14.98 17.81 4.04
CA VAL A 118 14.19 18.95 3.55
C VAL A 118 14.57 20.26 4.24
N PHE A 119 14.79 20.24 5.55
CA PHE A 119 14.94 21.45 6.36
C PHE A 119 16.37 21.68 6.88
N GLY A 120 17.29 20.74 6.69
CA GLY A 120 18.62 20.79 7.32
C GLY A 120 18.57 20.40 8.81
N THR A 121 19.74 20.17 9.40
CA THR A 121 19.87 19.56 10.73
C THR A 121 19.53 20.50 11.90
N GLU A 122 19.81 21.79 11.80
CA GLU A 122 19.59 22.75 12.90
C GLU A 122 18.10 23.03 13.17
N THR A 123 17.25 22.89 12.16
CA THR A 123 15.81 23.15 12.23
C THR A 123 15.00 21.93 12.64
N ALA A 124 15.51 20.71 12.39
CA ALA A 124 14.81 19.45 12.66
C ALA A 124 14.70 19.13 14.17
N GLU A 125 15.75 19.37 14.96
CA GLU A 125 15.77 19.11 16.42
C GLU A 125 14.67 19.88 17.18
N THR A 126 14.30 21.07 16.69
CA THR A 126 13.24 21.89 17.31
C THR A 126 11.82 21.36 17.07
N ALA A 127 11.60 20.60 15.99
CA ALA A 127 10.29 20.02 15.66
C ALA A 127 10.04 18.70 16.40
N GLU A 128 11.09 17.89 16.56
CA GLU A 128 11.08 16.59 17.26
C GLU A 128 10.70 16.72 18.74
N THR A 129 11.06 17.86 19.37
CA THR A 129 10.67 18.18 20.75
C THR A 129 9.17 18.48 20.90
N ALA A 130 8.46 18.88 19.83
CA ALA A 130 7.05 19.25 19.88
C ALA A 130 6.08 18.08 19.68
N THR A 131 6.52 16.99 19.02
CA THR A 131 5.71 15.79 18.73
C THR A 131 5.88 14.66 19.75
N ALA A 132 6.77 14.79 20.74
CA ALA A 132 7.11 13.76 21.73
C ALA A 132 5.99 13.36 22.72
N GLY A 133 4.72 13.66 22.42
CA GLY A 133 3.55 13.27 23.22
C GLY A 133 3.25 11.77 23.28
N THR A 134 3.95 10.92 22.51
CA THR A 134 3.70 9.47 22.42
C THR A 134 4.84 8.62 23.00
N SER A 135 5.70 9.20 23.84
CA SER A 135 6.78 8.44 24.48
C SER A 135 6.23 7.27 25.32
N PRO A 136 6.88 6.09 25.30
CA PRO A 136 6.47 4.97 26.14
C PRO A 136 6.51 5.37 27.63
N PRO A 137 5.61 4.86 28.49
CA PRO A 137 5.68 5.14 29.92
C PRO A 137 7.03 4.65 30.45
N PRO A 138 7.70 5.42 31.34
CA PRO A 138 9.00 5.04 31.86
C PRO A 138 8.90 3.69 32.57
N GLY A 139 9.68 2.71 32.08
CA GLY A 139 9.73 1.36 32.63
C GLY A 139 10.10 1.39 34.11
N THR A 140 9.22 0.86 34.95
CA THR A 140 9.53 0.57 36.36
C THR A 140 10.59 -0.53 36.41
N SER A 141 11.81 -0.16 36.80
CA SER A 141 12.85 -1.14 37.12
C SER A 141 12.37 -2.03 38.28
N PRO A 142 12.58 -3.36 38.22
CA PRO A 142 12.23 -4.23 39.34
C PRO A 142 13.14 -3.90 40.55
N PRO A 143 12.63 -4.02 41.80
CA PRO A 143 13.44 -3.73 42.98
C PRO A 143 14.59 -4.73 43.09
N PRO A 144 15.77 -4.30 43.57
CA PRO A 144 16.90 -5.21 43.79
C PRO A 144 16.52 -6.23 44.85
N GLY A 145 16.64 -7.52 44.49
CA GLY A 145 16.40 -8.64 45.40
C GLY A 145 17.36 -8.61 46.59
N THR A 146 16.81 -8.99 47.75
CA THR A 146 17.50 -9.22 49.03
C THR A 146 18.38 -10.46 49.02
#